data_AF-A0A4Q7FCP4-F1
#
_entry.id   AF-A0A4Q7FCP4-F1
#
_cell.length_a   1.000
_cell.length_b   1.000
_cell.length_c   1.000
_cell.angle_alpha   90.00
_cell.angle_beta   90.00
_cell.angle_gamma   90.00
#
_symmetry.space_group_name_H-M   'P 1'
#
loop_
_entity.id
_entity.type
_entity.pdbx_description
1 polymer ?
#
loop_
_entity_poly.entity_id
_entity_poly.type
_entity_poly.pdbx_seq_one_letter_code
_entity_poly.pdbx_strand_id
1 'polypeptide(L)'
;MAVQACSVGGLPRSTGTLSTPGASAELAVCLNLFQLNWVLIAAALAVFVVGMPLAGFQLRVSSYLLYFGIAGVYGAVGYLNLKSKLRRSPRVYTLLFFIAQIVLQILLLVSIGYLAATANFPMQDTNLLAIDRTLGLDFRAYLALVNRPGLIDALAVTYDSIRWQLVLIVVVVPLLGHYRRAAEFSLGFGLTLAITTLISTLFPATGVYETAGLHSADHPNFEPSVYNATLREPPWCATAQ
;
A
#
# COMPACT_ATOMS: atom_id res chain seq x y z
N MET A 1 65.64 24.88 26.51
CA MET A 1 64.43 24.97 27.36
C MET A 1 63.25 25.15 26.42
N ALA A 2 62.36 24.15 26.38
CA ALA A 2 61.28 24.00 25.41
C ALA A 2 59.93 24.44 26.02
N VAL A 3 59.06 25.05 25.22
CA VAL A 3 57.57 25.08 25.35
C VAL A 3 57.03 25.42 23.95
N GLN A 4 56.75 24.46 23.07
CA GLN A 4 55.57 23.59 22.95
C GLN A 4 54.25 24.33 22.65
N ALA A 5 53.89 24.31 21.37
CA ALA A 5 52.65 24.83 20.81
C ALA A 5 51.44 24.01 21.28
N CYS A 6 50.39 24.71 21.73
CA CYS A 6 49.08 24.13 22.01
C CYS A 6 48.36 23.81 20.69
N SER A 7 48.34 22.53 20.33
CA SER A 7 47.48 21.95 19.30
C SER A 7 46.06 21.86 19.86
N VAL A 8 45.12 22.61 19.26
CA VAL A 8 43.69 22.56 19.61
C VAL A 8 43.12 21.24 19.09
N GLY A 9 42.50 20.52 20.03
CA GLY A 9 42.08 19.13 19.91
C GLY A 9 41.25 18.82 18.67
N GLY A 10 41.68 17.78 17.95
CA GLY A 10 40.90 17.14 16.92
C GLY A 10 39.63 16.51 17.49
N LEU A 11 38.50 16.79 16.85
CA LEU A 11 37.24 16.09 17.06
C LEU A 11 37.47 14.59 16.80
N PRO A 12 37.02 13.69 17.69
CA PRO A 12 37.10 12.26 17.43
C PRO A 12 36.20 11.93 16.24
N ARG A 13 36.82 11.60 15.10
CA ARG A 13 36.16 10.81 14.05
C ARG A 13 35.75 9.50 14.71
N SER A 14 34.44 9.27 14.89
CA SER A 14 33.90 7.99 15.32
C SER A 14 34.05 6.95 14.20
N THR A 15 35.27 6.53 13.94
CA THR A 15 35.57 5.27 13.23
C THR A 15 35.38 4.15 14.22
N GLY A 16 34.13 3.72 14.39
CA GLY A 16 33.75 2.68 15.34
C GLY A 16 32.52 1.91 14.86
N THR A 17 32.61 1.24 13.71
CA THR A 17 31.68 0.14 13.41
C THR A 17 32.33 -1.15 13.87
N LEU A 18 32.29 -1.41 15.18
CA LEU A 18 32.27 -2.77 15.70
C LEU A 18 31.00 -3.41 15.15
N SER A 19 31.09 -4.04 13.98
CA SER A 19 30.04 -4.88 13.43
C SER A 19 29.89 -6.08 14.34
N THR A 20 29.00 -6.00 15.33
CA THR A 20 28.62 -7.17 16.12
C THR A 20 28.05 -8.22 15.16
N PRO A 21 28.39 -9.51 15.30
CA PRO A 21 27.93 -10.56 14.38
C PRO A 21 26.41 -10.57 14.17
N GLY A 22 25.64 -10.16 15.18
CA GLY A 22 24.19 -10.01 15.11
C GLY A 22 23.72 -8.90 14.14
N ALA A 23 24.41 -7.76 14.07
CA ALA A 23 24.03 -6.66 13.18
C ALA A 23 24.20 -7.03 11.69
N SER A 24 25.25 -7.80 11.37
CA SER A 24 25.44 -8.35 10.01
C SER A 24 24.37 -9.38 9.64
N ALA A 25 23.95 -10.22 10.58
CA ALA A 25 22.92 -11.22 10.37
C ALA A 25 21.54 -10.57 10.13
N GLU A 26 21.16 -9.59 10.95
CA GLU A 26 19.92 -8.79 10.78
C GLU A 26 19.85 -8.11 9.41
N LEU A 27 20.99 -7.59 8.92
CA LEU A 27 21.06 -6.97 7.60
C LEU A 27 20.91 -7.97 6.45
N ALA A 28 21.46 -9.18 6.61
CA ALA A 28 21.29 -10.25 5.64
C ALA A 28 19.83 -10.70 5.55
N VAL A 29 19.16 -10.87 6.69
CA VAL A 29 17.72 -11.18 6.75
C VAL A 29 16.90 -10.08 6.06
N CYS A 30 17.19 -8.80 6.35
CA CYS A 30 16.56 -7.65 5.69
C CYS A 30 16.70 -7.71 4.16
N LEU A 31 17.89 -8.02 3.63
CA LEU A 31 18.09 -8.13 2.18
C LEU A 31 17.34 -9.32 1.58
N ASN A 32 17.30 -10.47 2.25
CA ASN A 32 16.54 -11.63 1.80
C ASN A 32 15.03 -11.32 1.73
N LEU A 33 14.50 -10.61 2.72
CA LEU A 33 13.11 -10.14 2.72
C LEU A 33 12.85 -9.15 1.57
N PHE A 34 13.78 -8.22 1.32
CA PHE A 34 13.64 -7.33 0.17
C PHE A 34 13.66 -8.07 -1.17
N GLN A 35 14.52 -9.09 -1.32
CA GLN A 35 14.52 -9.94 -2.50
C GLN A 35 13.19 -10.69 -2.66
N LEU A 36 12.65 -11.25 -1.58
CA LEU A 36 11.34 -11.90 -1.59
C LEU A 36 10.23 -10.93 -2.03
N ASN A 37 10.22 -9.70 -1.51
CA ASN A 37 9.27 -8.67 -1.91
C ASN A 37 9.38 -8.32 -3.40
N TRP A 38 10.59 -8.27 -3.95
CA TRP A 38 10.79 -8.07 -5.40
C TRP A 38 10.23 -9.23 -6.23
N VAL A 39 10.38 -10.48 -5.75
CA VAL A 39 9.75 -11.66 -6.39
C VAL A 39 8.23 -11.54 -6.36
N LEU A 40 7.64 -11.12 -5.24
CA LEU A 40 6.18 -10.91 -5.14
C LEU A 40 5.70 -9.80 -6.09
N ILE A 41 6.43 -8.69 -6.19
CA ILE A 41 6.12 -7.61 -7.12
C ILE A 41 6.23 -8.08 -8.57
N ALA A 42 7.25 -8.87 -8.91
CA ALA A 42 7.40 -9.44 -10.24
C ALA A 42 6.27 -10.42 -10.57
N ALA A 43 5.85 -11.24 -9.60
CA ALA A 43 4.70 -12.12 -9.74
C ALA A 43 3.40 -11.34 -9.95
N ALA A 44 3.16 -10.29 -9.16
CA ALA A 44 2.01 -9.40 -9.35
C ALA A 44 2.03 -8.72 -10.72
N LEU A 45 3.20 -8.22 -11.16
CA LEU A 45 3.35 -7.64 -12.50
C LEU A 45 3.03 -8.68 -13.60
N ALA A 46 3.50 -9.92 -13.45
CA ALA A 46 3.19 -10.98 -14.40
C ALA A 46 1.69 -11.28 -14.45
N VAL A 47 1.03 -11.39 -13.30
CA VAL A 47 -0.43 -11.55 -13.21
C VAL A 47 -1.16 -10.39 -13.88
N PHE A 48 -0.72 -9.16 -13.63
CA PHE A 48 -1.31 -7.97 -14.25
C PHE A 48 -1.17 -7.99 -15.77
N VAL A 49 0.03 -8.25 -16.30
CA VAL A 49 0.30 -8.31 -17.74
C VAL A 49 -0.46 -9.46 -18.42
N VAL A 50 -0.53 -10.63 -17.80
CA VAL A 50 -1.26 -11.79 -18.33
C VAL A 50 -2.78 -11.58 -18.27
N GLY A 51 -3.28 -10.91 -17.22
CA GLY A 51 -4.70 -10.65 -17.09
C GLY A 51 -5.23 -9.57 -18.05
N MET A 52 -4.39 -8.61 -18.48
CA MET A 52 -4.79 -7.56 -19.44
C MET A 52 -5.50 -8.09 -20.69
N PRO A 53 -4.91 -9.03 -21.47
CA PRO A 53 -5.58 -9.56 -22.66
C PRO A 53 -6.85 -10.34 -22.31
N LEU A 54 -6.89 -11.02 -21.17
CA LEU A 54 -8.07 -11.78 -20.73
C LEU A 54 -9.26 -10.87 -20.42
N ALA A 55 -8.99 -9.67 -19.91
CA ALA A 55 -10.01 -8.69 -19.56
C ALA A 55 -10.34 -7.71 -20.70
N GLY A 56 -9.67 -7.78 -21.85
CA GLY A 56 -9.84 -6.84 -22.96
C GLY A 56 -9.45 -5.39 -22.64
N PHE A 57 -8.66 -5.16 -21.58
CA PHE A 57 -8.31 -3.81 -21.12
C PHE A 57 -7.28 -3.14 -22.02
N GLN A 58 -7.56 -1.90 -22.43
CA GLN A 58 -6.61 -1.03 -23.11
C GLN A 58 -5.91 -0.14 -22.08
N LEU A 59 -4.59 -0.29 -21.97
CA LEU A 59 -3.82 0.36 -20.92
C LEU A 59 -3.33 1.73 -21.39
N ARG A 60 -3.75 2.79 -20.69
CA ARG A 60 -3.16 4.12 -20.88
C ARG A 60 -1.80 4.16 -20.19
N VAL A 61 -0.77 3.71 -20.91
CA VAL A 61 0.62 3.55 -20.44
C VAL A 61 1.13 4.84 -19.76
N SER A 62 0.71 6.02 -20.23
CA SER A 62 1.10 7.31 -19.65
C SER A 62 0.82 7.42 -18.15
N SER A 63 -0.27 6.82 -17.66
CA SER A 63 -0.64 6.88 -16.24
C SER A 63 0.27 6.03 -15.35
N TYR A 64 0.93 5.02 -15.92
CA TYR A 64 1.79 4.08 -15.20
C TYR A 64 3.27 4.46 -15.28
N LEU A 65 3.68 5.16 -16.34
CA LEU A 65 5.08 5.56 -16.56
C LEU A 65 5.65 6.38 -15.41
N LEU A 66 4.86 7.29 -14.82
CA LEU A 66 5.31 8.10 -13.69
C LEU A 66 5.67 7.22 -12.50
N TYR A 67 4.77 6.30 -12.11
CA TYR A 67 4.97 5.46 -10.93
C TYR A 67 6.07 4.41 -11.13
N PHE A 68 6.14 3.79 -12.32
CA PHE A 68 7.26 2.91 -12.67
C PHE A 68 8.58 3.68 -12.74
N GLY A 69 8.57 4.92 -13.23
CA GLY A 69 9.74 5.79 -13.25
C GLY A 69 10.24 6.13 -11.85
N ILE A 70 9.33 6.54 -10.96
CA ILE A 70 9.63 6.82 -9.55
C ILE A 70 10.22 5.58 -8.86
N ALA A 71 9.54 4.43 -8.98
CA ALA A 71 10.01 3.19 -8.37
C ALA A 71 11.33 2.69 -8.98
N GLY A 72 11.50 2.85 -10.30
CA GLY A 72 12.72 2.50 -11.01
C GLY A 72 13.91 3.35 -10.57
N VAL A 73 13.73 4.67 -10.43
CA VAL A 73 14.77 5.58 -9.94
C VAL A 73 15.14 5.24 -8.50
N TYR A 74 14.16 5.10 -7.60
CA TYR A 74 14.45 4.76 -6.21
C TYR A 74 15.10 3.37 -6.06
N GLY A 75 14.59 2.36 -6.78
CA GLY A 75 15.16 1.02 -6.82
C GLY A 75 16.60 1.00 -7.34
N ALA A 76 16.86 1.70 -8.45
CA ALA A 76 18.19 1.77 -9.06
C ALA A 76 19.18 2.50 -8.13
N VAL A 77 18.82 3.67 -7.59
CA VAL A 77 19.68 4.42 -6.67
C VAL A 77 19.94 3.63 -5.39
N GLY A 78 18.92 2.94 -4.86
CA GLY A 78 19.08 2.03 -3.71
C GLY A 78 20.05 0.89 -4.00
N TYR A 79 19.93 0.26 -5.17
CA TYR A 79 20.84 -0.81 -5.60
C TYR A 79 22.28 -0.32 -5.78
N LEU A 80 22.47 0.83 -6.42
CA LEU A 80 23.78 1.45 -6.59
C LEU A 80 24.41 1.82 -5.24
N ASN A 81 23.61 2.30 -4.28
CA ASN A 81 24.09 2.56 -2.92
C ASN A 81 24.54 1.27 -2.21
N LEU A 82 23.76 0.19 -2.33
CA LEU A 82 24.09 -1.13 -1.76
C LEU A 82 25.41 -1.68 -2.32
N LYS A 83 25.67 -1.49 -3.62
CA LYS A 83 26.90 -1.96 -4.30
C LYS A 83 28.11 -1.05 -4.09
N SER A 84 27.92 0.20 -3.69
CA SER A 84 29.01 1.16 -3.52
C SER A 84 29.92 0.77 -2.35
N LYS A 85 31.24 0.70 -2.56
CA LYS A 85 32.19 0.49 -1.45
C LYS A 85 32.39 1.73 -0.57
N LEU A 86 32.21 2.93 -1.14
CA LEU A 86 32.48 4.21 -0.47
C LEU A 86 31.25 4.85 0.18
N ARG A 87 30.04 4.60 -0.35
CA ARG A 87 28.80 5.30 0.06
C ARG A 87 27.73 4.37 0.64
N ARG A 88 28.06 3.10 0.92
CA ARG A 88 27.10 2.11 1.42
C ARG A 88 26.53 2.57 2.76
N SER A 89 25.22 2.81 2.79
CA SER A 89 24.49 3.15 4.00
C SER A 89 23.20 2.34 4.08
N PRO A 90 23.06 1.45 5.09
CA PRO A 90 21.82 0.72 5.36
C PRO A 90 20.55 1.57 5.32
N ARG A 91 20.62 2.76 5.92
CA ARG A 91 19.49 3.71 5.94
C ARG A 91 19.03 4.10 4.53
N VAL A 92 19.98 4.39 3.66
CA VAL A 92 19.69 4.92 2.32
C VAL A 92 19.08 3.83 1.45
N TYR A 93 19.75 2.69 1.26
CA TYR A 93 19.19 1.68 0.37
C TYR A 93 17.91 1.04 0.92
N THR A 94 17.76 0.86 2.25
CA THR A 94 16.51 0.34 2.83
C THR A 94 15.37 1.31 2.57
N LEU A 95 15.56 2.62 2.80
CA LEU A 95 14.53 3.62 2.53
C LEU A 95 14.10 3.61 1.06
N LEU A 96 15.07 3.63 0.14
CA LEU A 96 14.78 3.70 -1.30
C LEU A 96 14.11 2.42 -1.82
N PHE A 97 14.55 1.23 -1.36
CA PHE A 97 13.86 -0.02 -1.67
C PHE A 97 12.46 -0.04 -1.10
N PHE A 98 12.27 0.41 0.14
CA PHE A 98 10.96 0.38 0.78
C PHE A 98 9.95 1.28 0.04
N ILE A 99 10.36 2.50 -0.33
CA ILE A 99 9.54 3.40 -1.16
C ILE A 99 9.20 2.74 -2.50
N ALA A 100 10.19 2.22 -3.22
CA ALA A 100 9.98 1.61 -4.53
C ALA A 100 9.02 0.41 -4.44
N GLN A 101 9.17 -0.43 -3.41
CA GLN A 101 8.33 -1.61 -3.22
C GLN A 101 6.89 -1.24 -2.86
N ILE A 102 6.65 -0.28 -1.96
CA ILE A 102 5.29 0.13 -1.60
C ILE A 102 4.57 0.77 -2.79
N VAL A 103 5.25 1.63 -3.55
CA VAL A 103 4.67 2.25 -4.76
C VAL A 103 4.23 1.18 -5.76
N LEU A 104 5.10 0.21 -6.05
CA LEU A 104 4.78 -0.85 -7.01
C LEU A 104 3.70 -1.80 -6.51
N GLN A 105 3.71 -2.16 -5.23
CA GLN A 105 2.67 -3.02 -4.65
C GLN A 105 1.29 -2.38 -4.74
N ILE A 106 1.17 -1.10 -4.36
CA ILE A 106 -0.10 -0.37 -4.47
C ILE A 106 -0.53 -0.29 -5.92
N LEU A 107 0.36 0.16 -6.82
CA LEU A 107 0.05 0.30 -8.24
C LEU A 107 -0.45 -1.02 -8.83
N LEU A 108 0.28 -2.12 -8.63
CA LEU A 108 -0.03 -3.39 -9.27
C LEU A 108 -1.25 -4.07 -8.65
N LEU A 109 -1.35 -4.16 -7.32
CA LEU A 109 -2.43 -4.91 -6.67
C LEU A 109 -3.77 -4.19 -6.81
N VAL A 110 -3.80 -2.86 -6.75
CA VAL A 110 -5.02 -2.09 -7.06
C VAL A 110 -5.44 -2.31 -8.51
N SER A 111 -4.51 -2.24 -9.46
CA SER A 111 -4.81 -2.49 -10.87
C SER A 111 -5.28 -3.93 -11.13
N ILE A 112 -4.72 -4.92 -10.44
CA ILE A 112 -5.21 -6.31 -10.49
C ILE A 112 -6.63 -6.39 -9.94
N GLY A 113 -6.97 -5.64 -8.88
CA GLY A 113 -8.35 -5.58 -8.38
C GLY A 113 -9.35 -5.10 -9.44
N TYR A 114 -9.01 -4.02 -10.16
CA TYR A 114 -9.84 -3.54 -11.29
C TYR A 114 -9.94 -4.56 -12.43
N LEU A 115 -8.82 -5.21 -12.75
CA LEU A 115 -8.79 -6.26 -13.76
C LEU A 115 -9.65 -7.46 -13.36
N ALA A 116 -9.63 -7.81 -12.09
CA ALA A 116 -10.37 -8.92 -11.55
C ALA A 116 -11.89 -8.62 -11.49
N ALA A 117 -12.26 -7.36 -11.30
CA ALA A 117 -13.66 -6.91 -11.35
C ALA A 117 -14.33 -7.17 -12.71
N THR A 118 -13.58 -7.24 -13.82
CA THR A 118 -14.17 -7.57 -15.14
C THR A 118 -14.57 -9.02 -15.29
N ALA A 119 -14.15 -9.90 -14.37
CA ALA A 119 -14.65 -11.27 -14.33
C ALA A 119 -16.16 -11.34 -14.07
N ASN A 120 -16.76 -10.23 -13.61
CA ASN A 120 -18.21 -10.06 -13.45
C ASN A 120 -18.86 -11.19 -12.63
N PHE A 121 -18.19 -11.61 -11.55
CA PHE A 121 -18.76 -12.52 -10.58
C PHE A 121 -20.06 -11.94 -9.99
N PRO A 122 -21.02 -12.79 -9.60
CA PRO A 122 -22.28 -12.32 -9.06
C PRO A 122 -22.08 -11.53 -7.78
N MET A 123 -22.70 -10.35 -7.71
CA MET A 123 -22.65 -9.47 -6.54
C MET A 123 -23.15 -10.18 -5.28
N GLN A 124 -22.45 -9.99 -4.18
CA GLN A 124 -22.69 -10.66 -2.90
C GLN A 124 -23.35 -9.77 -1.86
N ASP A 125 -23.78 -8.54 -2.22
CA ASP A 125 -24.34 -7.55 -1.28
C ASP A 125 -25.47 -8.12 -0.42
N THR A 126 -26.39 -8.91 -0.99
CA THR A 126 -27.49 -9.55 -0.25
C THR A 126 -27.00 -10.62 0.73
N ASN A 127 -26.02 -11.43 0.33
CA ASN A 127 -25.47 -12.51 1.16
C ASN A 127 -24.66 -11.94 2.31
N LEU A 128 -23.84 -10.91 2.06
CA LEU A 128 -23.08 -10.20 3.08
C LEU A 128 -24.00 -9.51 4.07
N LEU A 129 -25.06 -8.83 3.60
CA LEU A 129 -26.07 -8.23 4.49
C LEU A 129 -26.80 -9.28 5.35
N ALA A 130 -27.06 -10.48 4.81
CA ALA A 130 -27.64 -11.55 5.59
C ALA A 130 -26.68 -12.03 6.70
N ILE A 131 -25.38 -12.14 6.41
CA ILE A 131 -24.35 -12.47 7.40
C ILE A 131 -24.24 -11.37 8.47
N ASP A 132 -24.24 -10.11 8.08
CA ASP A 132 -24.22 -8.99 9.03
C ASP A 132 -25.41 -9.10 10.00
N ARG A 133 -26.62 -9.36 9.47
CA ARG A 133 -27.81 -9.54 10.29
C ARG A 133 -27.75 -10.77 11.21
N THR A 134 -27.14 -11.88 10.79
CA THR A 134 -26.99 -13.06 11.65
C THR A 134 -26.00 -12.82 12.79
N LEU A 135 -25.02 -11.95 12.59
CA LEU A 135 -24.09 -11.47 13.61
C LEU A 135 -24.69 -10.37 14.52
N GLY A 136 -25.93 -9.92 14.24
CA GLY A 136 -26.58 -8.85 14.97
C GLY A 136 -26.12 -7.44 14.56
N LEU A 137 -25.46 -7.30 13.41
CA LEU A 137 -25.01 -6.04 12.86
C LEU A 137 -26.16 -5.41 12.03
N ASP A 138 -26.65 -4.25 12.48
CA ASP A 138 -27.67 -3.48 11.77
C ASP A 138 -27.06 -2.26 11.07
N PHE A 139 -26.85 -2.38 9.76
CA PHE A 139 -26.32 -1.31 8.92
C PHE A 139 -27.10 0.01 9.05
N ARG A 140 -28.44 -0.03 9.17
CA ARG A 140 -29.26 1.18 9.29
C ARG A 140 -29.00 1.88 10.62
N ALA A 141 -28.86 1.12 11.71
CA ALA A 141 -28.52 1.66 13.02
C ALA A 141 -27.12 2.29 13.03
N TYR A 142 -26.12 1.65 12.40
CA TYR A 142 -24.78 2.23 12.26
C TYR A 142 -24.78 3.51 11.43
N LEU A 143 -25.48 3.52 10.29
CA LEU A 143 -25.58 4.70 9.45
C LEU A 143 -26.25 5.86 10.19
N ALA A 144 -27.33 5.61 10.94
CA ALA A 144 -28.00 6.63 11.74
C ALA A 144 -27.09 7.19 12.86
N LEU A 145 -26.23 6.35 13.46
CA LEU A 145 -25.23 6.78 14.43
C LEU A 145 -24.17 7.68 13.78
N VAL A 146 -23.60 7.24 12.66
CA VAL A 146 -22.51 7.93 11.96
C VAL A 146 -22.98 9.23 11.32
N ASN A 147 -24.22 9.30 10.84
CA ASN A 147 -24.84 10.49 10.26
C ASN A 147 -25.08 11.64 11.27
N ARG A 148 -24.66 11.50 12.53
CA ARG A 148 -24.67 12.59 13.51
C ARG A 148 -23.61 13.64 13.14
N PRO A 149 -23.93 14.94 13.24
CA PRO A 149 -23.00 16.01 12.90
C PRO A 149 -21.73 15.93 13.77
N GLY A 150 -20.56 16.16 13.16
CA GLY A 150 -19.26 16.10 13.82
C GLY A 150 -18.68 14.68 13.99
N LEU A 151 -19.50 13.65 14.15
CA LEU A 151 -18.99 12.27 14.25
C LEU A 151 -18.47 11.78 12.89
N ILE A 152 -19.23 12.01 11.82
CA ILE A 152 -18.79 11.67 10.46
C ILE A 152 -17.49 12.38 10.09
N ASP A 153 -17.35 13.65 10.48
CA ASP A 153 -16.15 14.44 10.21
C ASP A 153 -14.94 13.88 10.95
N ALA A 154 -15.10 13.54 12.23
CA ALA A 154 -14.04 12.92 13.03
C ALA A 154 -13.62 11.55 12.46
N LEU A 155 -14.59 10.74 12.01
CA LEU A 155 -14.33 9.47 11.36
C LEU A 155 -13.64 9.65 10.00
N ALA A 156 -14.03 10.65 9.22
CA ALA A 156 -13.41 10.97 7.95
C ALA A 156 -11.94 11.39 8.14
N VAL A 157 -11.64 12.24 9.12
CA VAL A 157 -10.25 12.63 9.46
C VAL A 157 -9.44 11.42 9.91
N THR A 158 -10.03 10.55 10.74
CA THR A 158 -9.37 9.33 11.23
C THR A 158 -9.07 8.38 10.08
N TYR A 159 -10.04 8.16 9.19
CA TYR A 159 -9.87 7.34 8.00
C TYR A 159 -8.79 7.92 7.08
N ASP A 160 -8.80 9.25 6.88
CA ASP A 160 -7.84 9.92 6.00
C ASP A 160 -6.39 9.86 6.52
N SER A 161 -6.23 9.73 7.84
CA SER A 161 -4.92 9.61 8.48
C SER A 161 -4.11 8.41 7.98
N ILE A 162 -4.74 7.37 7.40
CA ILE A 162 -4.05 6.19 6.86
C ILE A 162 -2.96 6.56 5.85
N ARG A 163 -3.18 7.60 5.04
CA ARG A 163 -2.22 8.08 4.04
C ARG A 163 -0.94 8.58 4.72
N TRP A 164 -1.09 9.37 5.77
CA TRP A 164 0.02 9.91 6.55
C TRP A 164 0.71 8.84 7.40
N GLN A 165 -0.04 7.89 7.96
CA GLN A 165 0.52 6.76 8.69
C GLN A 165 1.44 5.93 7.79
N LEU A 166 1.03 5.65 6.54
CA LEU A 166 1.85 4.91 5.60
C LEU A 166 3.14 5.66 5.23
N VAL A 167 3.05 6.97 4.93
CA VAL A 167 4.23 7.81 4.66
C VAL A 167 5.18 7.83 5.85
N LEU A 168 4.64 7.98 7.06
CA LEU A 168 5.42 8.01 8.29
C LEU A 168 6.14 6.68 8.51
N ILE A 169 5.49 5.54 8.31
CA ILE A 169 6.13 4.22 8.43
C ILE A 169 7.25 4.06 7.40
N VAL A 170 6.99 4.40 6.13
CA VAL A 170 7.95 4.22 5.04
C VAL A 170 9.21 5.06 5.25
N VAL A 171 9.07 6.28 5.80
CA VAL A 171 10.19 7.19 6.00
C VAL A 171 10.87 6.98 7.36
N VAL A 172 10.12 6.94 8.45
CA VAL A 172 10.68 6.97 9.81
C VAL A 172 11.31 5.63 10.20
N VAL A 173 10.71 4.50 9.84
CA VAL A 173 11.21 3.18 10.26
C VAL A 173 12.64 2.89 9.73
N PRO A 174 12.96 3.12 8.44
CA PRO A 174 14.33 3.01 7.95
C PRO A 174 15.29 4.04 8.57
N LEU A 175 14.83 5.27 8.83
CA LEU A 175 15.68 6.31 9.42
C LEU A 175 16.08 6.00 10.86
N LEU A 176 15.19 5.40 11.63
CA LEU A 176 15.45 4.91 13.00
C LEU A 176 16.36 3.67 13.03
N GLY A 177 16.69 3.09 11.87
CA GLY A 177 17.58 1.93 11.78
C GLY A 177 16.89 0.58 11.90
N HIS A 178 15.55 0.55 11.92
CA HIS A 178 14.76 -0.69 12.02
C HIS A 178 14.57 -1.36 10.66
N TYR A 179 15.68 -1.67 9.97
CA TYR A 179 15.67 -2.11 8.57
C TYR A 179 14.90 -3.43 8.36
N ARG A 180 15.08 -4.39 9.26
CA ARG A 180 14.35 -5.66 9.22
C ARG A 180 12.85 -5.43 9.32
N ARG A 181 12.39 -4.57 10.25
CA ARG A 181 10.97 -4.23 10.41
C ARG A 181 10.40 -3.54 9.17
N ALA A 182 11.19 -2.70 8.50
CA ALA A 182 10.78 -2.09 7.23
C ALA A 182 10.54 -3.16 6.14
N ALA A 183 11.44 -4.14 6.03
CA ALA A 183 11.30 -5.23 5.07
C ALA A 183 10.13 -6.17 5.41
N GLU A 184 9.95 -6.50 6.70
CA GLU A 184 8.81 -7.29 7.21
C GLU A 184 7.48 -6.58 6.98
N PHE A 185 7.41 -5.27 7.24
CA PHE A 185 6.22 -4.47 6.94
C PHE A 185 5.90 -4.51 5.45
N SER A 186 6.89 -4.32 4.58
CA SER A 186 6.66 -4.37 3.13
C SER A 186 6.15 -5.74 2.68
N LEU A 187 6.67 -6.84 3.26
CA LEU A 187 6.19 -8.18 2.96
C LEU A 187 4.74 -8.37 3.43
N GLY A 188 4.46 -8.02 4.68
CA GLY A 188 3.12 -8.12 5.26
C GLY A 188 2.11 -7.26 4.50
N PHE A 189 2.47 -6.03 4.17
CA PHE A 189 1.65 -5.11 3.38
C PHE A 189 1.27 -5.73 2.03
N GLY A 190 2.25 -6.25 1.29
CA GLY A 190 2.00 -6.86 -0.02
C GLY A 190 1.15 -8.12 0.05
N LEU A 191 1.41 -9.00 1.03
CA LEU A 191 0.62 -10.22 1.22
C LEU A 191 -0.81 -9.89 1.64
N THR A 192 -0.99 -9.00 2.60
CA THR A 192 -2.33 -8.57 3.04
C THR A 192 -3.08 -7.90 1.89
N LEU A 193 -2.43 -7.03 1.12
CA LEU A 193 -3.06 -6.37 -0.02
C LEU A 193 -3.42 -7.37 -1.13
N ALA A 194 -2.59 -8.38 -1.39
CA ALA A 194 -2.88 -9.44 -2.35
C ALA A 194 -4.06 -10.33 -1.89
N ILE A 195 -4.06 -10.75 -0.62
CA ILE A 195 -5.14 -11.57 -0.05
C ILE A 195 -6.46 -10.81 -0.04
N THR A 196 -6.45 -9.54 0.39
CA THR A 196 -7.67 -8.71 0.38
C THR A 196 -8.19 -8.46 -1.03
N THR A 197 -7.31 -8.23 -2.01
CA THR A 197 -7.69 -8.12 -3.42
C THR A 197 -8.31 -9.43 -3.93
N LEU A 198 -7.75 -10.58 -3.58
CA LEU A 198 -8.28 -11.89 -3.95
C LEU A 198 -9.66 -12.13 -3.34
N ILE A 199 -9.83 -11.85 -2.04
CA ILE A 199 -11.12 -11.98 -1.36
C ILE A 199 -12.15 -11.05 -2.01
N SER A 200 -11.79 -9.78 -2.25
CA SER A 200 -12.67 -8.81 -2.91
C SER A 200 -13.06 -9.23 -4.33
N THR A 201 -12.21 -9.97 -5.03
CA THR A 201 -12.50 -10.52 -6.35
C THR A 201 -13.53 -11.66 -6.28
N LEU A 202 -13.36 -12.56 -5.31
CA LEU A 202 -14.22 -13.74 -5.16
C LEU A 202 -15.60 -13.38 -4.58
N PHE A 203 -15.64 -12.32 -3.77
CA PHE A 203 -16.85 -11.82 -3.12
C PHE A 203 -17.07 -10.36 -3.50
N PRO A 204 -17.39 -10.06 -4.78
CA PRO A 204 -17.61 -8.69 -5.22
C PRO A 204 -18.84 -8.12 -4.51
N ALA A 205 -18.70 -6.87 -4.05
CA ALA A 205 -19.76 -6.13 -3.39
C ALA A 205 -19.61 -4.64 -3.71
N THR A 206 -20.73 -3.96 -3.91
CA THR A 206 -20.75 -2.52 -4.23
C THR A 206 -21.07 -1.67 -3.00
N GLY A 207 -21.87 -2.21 -2.09
CA GLY A 207 -22.34 -1.54 -0.89
C GLY A 207 -23.79 -1.91 -0.56
N VAL A 208 -24.10 -1.89 0.73
CA VAL A 208 -25.38 -2.33 1.29
C VAL A 208 -26.55 -1.35 1.00
N TYR A 209 -26.29 -0.17 0.44
CA TYR A 209 -27.30 0.90 0.29
C TYR A 209 -28.53 0.46 -0.53
N GLU A 210 -28.35 -0.17 -1.69
CA GLU A 210 -29.45 -0.65 -2.52
C GLU A 210 -30.22 -1.78 -1.84
N THR A 211 -29.51 -2.81 -1.35
CA THR A 211 -30.11 -3.99 -0.72
C THR A 211 -30.79 -3.68 0.60
N ALA A 212 -30.35 -2.63 1.30
CA ALA A 212 -31.01 -2.09 2.47
C ALA A 212 -32.13 -1.11 2.13
N GLY A 213 -32.31 -0.66 0.89
CA GLY A 213 -33.33 0.31 0.48
C GLY A 213 -33.11 1.71 1.03
N LEU A 214 -31.84 2.15 1.09
CA LEU A 214 -31.42 3.45 1.63
C LEU A 214 -31.16 4.45 0.51
N HIS A 215 -31.71 5.65 0.65
CA HIS A 215 -31.53 6.76 -0.29
C HIS A 215 -30.73 7.89 0.36
N SER A 216 -30.10 8.75 -0.45
CA SER A 216 -29.31 9.88 0.08
C SER A 216 -30.10 10.83 0.99
N ALA A 217 -31.43 10.88 0.83
CA ALA A 217 -32.32 11.64 1.71
C ALA A 217 -32.35 11.10 3.17
N ASP A 218 -32.05 9.81 3.37
CA ASP A 218 -32.04 9.17 4.69
C ASP A 218 -30.80 9.53 5.53
N HIS A 219 -29.77 10.11 4.90
CA HIS A 219 -28.48 10.42 5.52
C HIS A 219 -27.90 11.76 5.01
N PRO A 220 -28.51 12.91 5.37
CA PRO A 220 -28.14 14.22 4.82
C PRO A 220 -26.74 14.73 5.18
N ASN A 221 -26.10 14.21 6.23
CA ASN A 221 -24.77 14.65 6.65
C ASN A 221 -23.65 13.78 6.06
N PHE A 222 -23.99 12.80 5.23
CA PHE A 222 -23.04 11.86 4.66
C PHE A 222 -23.34 11.61 3.19
N GLU A 223 -22.35 11.72 2.31
CA GLU A 223 -22.49 11.34 0.92
C GLU A 223 -21.67 10.08 0.65
N PRO A 224 -22.29 8.94 0.27
CA PRO A 224 -21.56 7.72 -0.05
C PRO A 224 -20.93 7.85 -1.45
N SER A 225 -19.91 8.70 -1.58
CA SER A 225 -19.32 9.13 -2.85
C SER A 225 -18.83 7.98 -3.73
N VAL A 226 -18.21 6.96 -3.13
CA VAL A 226 -17.72 5.77 -3.84
C VAL A 226 -18.87 4.95 -4.39
N TYR A 227 -19.91 4.69 -3.58
CA TYR A 227 -21.10 3.97 -4.01
C TYR A 227 -21.86 4.74 -5.11
N ASN A 228 -22.02 6.05 -4.93
CA ASN A 228 -22.62 6.94 -5.93
C ASN A 228 -21.80 6.98 -7.23
N ALA A 229 -20.47 6.89 -7.15
CA ALA A 229 -19.62 6.80 -8.33
C ALA A 229 -19.88 5.48 -9.09
N THR A 230 -19.96 4.35 -8.38
CA THR A 230 -20.30 3.04 -8.97
C THR A 230 -21.63 3.08 -9.71
N LEU A 231 -22.67 3.73 -9.16
CA LEU A 231 -23.98 3.87 -9.81
C LEU A 231 -23.95 4.76 -11.07
N ARG A 232 -22.99 5.69 -11.16
CA ARG A 232 -22.83 6.59 -12.32
C ARG A 232 -22.00 5.95 -13.43
N GLU A 233 -21.30 4.85 -13.16
CA GLU A 233 -20.59 4.12 -14.19
C GLU A 233 -21.60 3.39 -15.09
N PRO A 234 -21.58 3.63 -16.41
CA PRO A 234 -22.46 2.91 -17.32
C PRO A 234 -22.13 1.41 -17.25
N PRO A 235 -23.14 0.52 -17.36
CA PRO A 235 -22.89 -0.92 -17.37
C PRO A 235 -22.00 -1.26 -18.56
N TRP A 236 -20.77 -1.71 -18.29
CA TRP A 236 -19.77 -2.11 -19.28
C TRP A 236 -20.19 -3.31 -20.17
N CYS A 237 -21.41 -3.82 -19.99
CA CYS A 237 -21.97 -4.98 -20.71
C CYS A 237 -23.37 -4.73 -21.33
N ALA A 238 -23.73 -3.50 -21.70
CA ALA A 238 -24.95 -3.23 -22.48
C ALA A 238 -24.71 -2.95 -23.98
N THR A 239 -23.49 -3.15 -24.49
CA THR A 239 -23.17 -3.02 -25.92
C THR A 239 -22.45 -4.26 -26.44
N ALA A 240 -23.18 -5.37 -26.49
CA ALA A 240 -22.94 -6.47 -27.41
C ALA A 240 -24.32 -6.94 -27.90
N GLN A 241 -24.88 -6.17 -28.84
CA GLN A 241 -25.90 -6.67 -29.77
C GLN A 241 -25.18 -7.34 -30.94
#